data_AF-A0A1V4KZB0-F1
#
_entry.id   AF-A0A1V4KZB0-F1
#
_cell.length_a   1.000
_cell.length_b   1.000
_cell.length_c   1.000
_cell.angle_alpha   90.00
_cell.angle_beta   90.00
_cell.angle_gamma   90.00
#
_symmetry.space_group_name_H-M   'P 1'
#
loop_
_entity.id
_entity.type
_entity.pdbx_description
1 polymer ?
#
loop_
_entity_poly.entity_id
_entity_poly.type
_entity_poly.pdbx_seq_one_letter_code
_entity_poly.pdbx_strand_id
1 'polypeptide(L)'
;MLYNPECPLSQVQALEPWGNTVYGYATCEDAEAYELQDGEFSSGIFMKYLKKHILQEKKVTHMLEDVLEDIGRDPLVTGKQVMEIKHTLKEARSLTDPICPSGAAAEQWGRGHDPLSRTLTFPCGAQVELCFHRLFSNMMYVCAKLQPPPAHVADARVLLCRPTPVTPQINFYPA
;
A
#
# COMPACT_ATOMS: atom_id res chain seq x y z
N MET A 1 19.70 0.44 -10.74
CA MET A 1 18.61 0.43 -11.73
C MET A 1 19.17 -0.07 -13.04
N LEU A 2 18.62 -1.16 -13.58
CA LEU A 2 19.02 -1.72 -14.86
C LEU A 2 18.37 -0.88 -15.97
N TYR A 3 19.13 0.06 -16.55
CA TYR A 3 18.73 0.71 -17.79
C TYR A 3 18.82 -0.33 -18.91
N ASN A 4 17.68 -0.72 -19.49
CA ASN A 4 17.63 -1.58 -20.65
C ASN A 4 17.63 -0.70 -21.92
N PRO A 5 18.74 -0.63 -22.67
CA PRO A 5 18.87 0.24 -23.84
C PRO A 5 17.96 -0.17 -25.01
N GLU A 6 17.39 -1.38 -24.97
CA GLU A 6 16.46 -1.91 -25.98
C GLU A 6 14.99 -1.51 -25.72
N CYS A 7 14.70 -0.77 -24.65
CA CYS A 7 13.34 -0.32 -24.37
C CYS A 7 13.08 1.00 -25.12
N PRO A 8 12.20 1.03 -26.15
CA PRO A 8 11.92 2.25 -26.88
C PRO A 8 11.40 3.31 -25.91
N LEU A 9 11.95 4.53 -26.00
CA LEU A 9 11.46 5.68 -25.25
C LEU A 9 9.97 5.84 -25.53
N SER A 10 9.15 5.76 -24.49
CA SER A 10 7.71 5.93 -24.61
C SER A 10 7.42 7.33 -25.17
N GLN A 11 6.79 7.40 -26.33
CA GLN A 11 6.40 8.67 -26.94
C GLN A 11 5.28 9.28 -26.09
N VAL A 12 5.53 10.46 -25.51
CA VAL A 12 4.53 11.19 -24.73
C VAL A 12 3.59 11.91 -25.69
N GLN A 13 2.32 11.53 -25.70
CA GLN A 13 1.26 12.22 -26.45
C GLN A 13 0.62 13.29 -25.56
N ALA A 14 0.23 14.41 -26.16
CA ALA A 14 -0.53 15.44 -25.45
C ALA A 14 -1.86 14.88 -24.94
N LEU A 15 -2.19 15.18 -23.68
CA LEU A 15 -3.48 14.81 -23.10
C LEU A 15 -4.58 15.72 -23.63
N GLU A 16 -5.72 15.13 -23.97
CA GLU A 16 -6.93 15.87 -24.31
C GLU A 16 -7.44 16.71 -23.12
N PRO A 17 -7.93 17.95 -23.32
CA PRO A 17 -8.23 18.90 -22.26
C PRO A 17 -9.61 18.68 -21.61
N TRP A 18 -9.84 17.47 -21.09
CA TRP A 18 -11.12 17.06 -20.48
C TRP A 18 -11.54 17.89 -19.27
N GLY A 19 -10.61 18.62 -18.64
CA GLY A 19 -10.92 19.50 -17.53
C GLY A 19 -11.29 18.76 -16.24
N ASN A 20 -10.68 17.59 -16.01
CA ASN A 20 -10.96 16.69 -14.90
C ASN A 20 -9.69 16.19 -14.18
N THR A 21 -8.53 16.81 -14.46
CA THR A 21 -7.25 16.38 -13.90
C THR A 21 -6.84 17.32 -12.77
N VAL A 22 -6.32 16.75 -11.68
CA VAL A 22 -5.71 17.47 -10.55
C VAL A 22 -4.40 16.77 -10.20
N TYR A 23 -3.33 17.55 -10.11
CA TYR A 23 -2.04 17.14 -9.57
C TYR A 23 -1.80 17.92 -8.28
N GLY A 24 -1.59 17.20 -7.18
CA GLY A 24 -1.09 17.75 -5.92
C GLY A 24 0.32 17.21 -5.69
N TYR A 25 1.32 18.00 -6.05
CA TYR A 25 2.72 17.63 -5.84
C TYR A 25 3.15 18.02 -4.44
N ALA A 26 3.78 17.09 -3.72
CA ALA A 26 4.31 17.37 -2.39
C ALA A 26 5.33 18.52 -2.39
N THR A 27 6.03 18.74 -3.51
CA THR A 27 6.99 19.82 -3.71
C THR A 27 6.91 20.35 -5.15
N CYS A 28 7.44 21.55 -5.39
CA CYS A 28 7.59 22.15 -6.71
C CYS A 28 8.80 21.56 -7.48
N GLU A 29 8.89 21.92 -8.76
CA GLU A 29 10.04 21.59 -9.61
C GLU A 29 11.36 22.03 -8.96
N ASP A 30 12.39 21.18 -9.12
CA ASP A 30 13.74 21.38 -8.56
C ASP A 30 13.82 21.57 -7.02
N ALA A 31 12.78 21.15 -6.30
CA ALA A 31 12.77 21.16 -4.83
C ALA A 31 12.55 19.74 -4.25
N GLU A 32 12.84 19.60 -2.96
CA GLU A 32 12.78 18.32 -2.24
C GLU A 32 11.49 18.17 -1.43
N ALA A 33 11.01 16.93 -1.31
CA ALA A 33 9.95 16.57 -0.38
C ALA A 33 10.55 15.79 0.80
N TYR A 34 10.14 16.13 2.02
CA TYR A 34 10.76 15.61 3.24
C TYR A 34 9.80 14.75 4.06
N GLU A 35 10.39 13.93 4.92
CA GLU A 35 9.70 13.23 5.98
C GLU A 35 10.23 13.68 7.33
N LEU A 36 9.34 13.83 8.32
CA LEU A 36 9.74 14.05 9.70
C LEU A 36 9.93 12.69 10.36
N GLN A 37 11.10 12.48 10.96
CA GLN A 37 11.36 11.32 11.81
C GLN A 37 11.11 11.68 13.28
N ASP A 38 10.22 10.95 13.93
CA ASP A 38 9.96 11.01 15.37
C ASP A 38 10.12 9.61 15.97
N GLY A 39 11.38 9.23 16.20
CA GLY A 39 11.73 7.90 16.72
C GLY A 39 11.32 6.77 15.77
N GLU A 40 10.37 5.93 16.20
CA GLU A 40 9.87 4.79 15.41
C GLU A 40 8.90 5.17 14.29
N PHE A 41 8.37 6.40 14.30
CA PHE A 41 7.39 6.85 13.32
C PHE A 41 8.00 7.90 12.39
N SER A 42 7.95 7.65 11.07
CA SER A 42 8.17 8.68 10.06
C SER A 42 6.85 9.02 9.38
N SER A 43 6.64 10.31 9.10
CA SER A 43 5.52 10.75 8.28
C SER A 43 6.02 11.79 7.28
N GLY A 44 5.78 11.53 6.00
CA GLY A 44 5.98 12.52 4.94
C GLY A 44 5.22 13.80 5.26
N ILE A 45 5.87 14.95 5.11
CA ILE A 45 5.28 16.26 5.43
C ILE A 45 3.95 16.44 4.71
N PHE A 46 3.91 16.15 3.41
CA PHE A 46 2.67 16.26 2.63
C PHE A 46 1.54 15.40 3.23
N MET A 47 1.83 14.13 3.55
CA MET A 47 0.84 13.22 4.11
C MET A 47 0.38 13.61 5.52
N LYS A 48 1.28 14.19 6.34
CA LYS A 48 0.97 14.73 7.67
C LYS A 48 -0.16 15.76 7.61
N TYR A 49 -0.17 16.61 6.58
CA TYR A 49 -1.19 17.64 6.39
C TYR A 49 -2.39 17.12 5.60
N LEU A 50 -2.18 16.40 4.49
CA LEU A 50 -3.26 15.86 3.65
C LEU A 50 -4.30 15.06 4.44
N LYS A 51 -3.86 14.20 5.37
CA LYS A 51 -4.76 13.35 6.17
C LYS A 51 -5.77 14.14 7.02
N LYS A 52 -5.50 15.41 7.34
CA LYS A 52 -6.42 16.28 8.08
C LYS A 52 -7.60 16.77 7.22
N HIS A 53 -7.41 16.84 5.91
CA HIS A 53 -8.37 17.47 4.98
C HIS A 53 -9.01 16.48 4.00
N ILE A 54 -8.39 15.32 3.76
CA ILE A 54 -8.78 14.39 2.68
C ILE A 54 -10.23 13.87 2.77
N LEU A 55 -10.83 13.87 3.96
CA LEU A 55 -12.22 13.42 4.19
C LEU A 55 -13.25 14.57 4.18
N GLN A 56 -12.83 15.81 3.94
CA GLN A 56 -13.73 16.96 3.94
C GLN A 56 -14.59 16.97 2.67
N GLU A 57 -15.87 17.31 2.82
CA GLU A 57 -16.80 17.52 1.70
C GLU A 57 -16.50 18.86 1.01
N LYS A 58 -15.44 18.87 0.20
CA LYS A 58 -14.95 20.04 -0.51
C LYS A 58 -14.46 19.65 -1.89
N LYS A 59 -14.49 20.62 -2.83
CA LYS A 59 -13.82 20.47 -4.14
C LYS A 59 -12.37 20.05 -3.92
N VAL A 60 -11.88 19.07 -4.69
CA VAL A 60 -10.52 18.51 -4.52
C VAL A 60 -9.45 19.62 -4.50
N THR A 61 -9.58 20.64 -5.35
CA THR A 61 -8.63 21.76 -5.40
C THR A 61 -8.65 22.60 -4.13
N HIS A 62 -9.82 22.91 -3.58
CA HIS A 62 -9.93 23.66 -2.32
C HIS A 62 -9.41 22.85 -1.12
N MET A 63 -9.63 21.53 -1.12
CA MET A 63 -9.04 20.65 -0.11
C MET A 63 -7.51 20.68 -0.16
N LEU A 64 -6.91 20.65 -1.37
CA LEU A 64 -5.46 20.77 -1.54
C LEU A 64 -4.93 22.17 -1.22
N GLU A 65 -5.70 23.23 -1.48
CA GLU A 65 -5.37 24.60 -1.07
C GLU A 65 -5.30 24.74 0.46
N ASP A 66 -6.23 24.12 1.19
CA ASP A 66 -6.15 24.06 2.66
C ASP A 66 -4.86 23.36 3.11
N VAL A 67 -4.49 22.23 2.47
CA VAL A 67 -3.24 21.51 2.76
C VAL A 67 -2.01 22.38 2.49
N LEU A 68 -2.00 23.11 1.37
CA LEU A 68 -0.94 24.04 1.00
C LEU A 68 -0.80 25.17 2.04
N GLU A 69 -1.93 25.73 2.49
CA GLU A 69 -1.96 26.78 3.51
C GLU A 69 -1.40 26.27 4.85
N ASP A 70 -1.80 25.06 5.26
CA ASP A 70 -1.36 24.40 6.49
C ASP A 70 0.17 24.13 6.48
N ILE A 71 0.71 23.67 5.34
CA ILE A 71 2.16 23.49 5.13
C ILE A 71 2.89 24.83 5.20
N GLY A 72 2.34 25.87 4.55
CA GLY A 72 2.94 27.20 4.52
C GLY A 72 2.99 27.88 5.89
N ARG A 73 2.06 27.54 6.79
CA ARG A 73 1.98 28.07 8.16
C ARG A 73 2.88 27.35 9.16
N ASP A 74 3.38 26.14 8.87
CA ASP A 74 4.25 25.38 9.79
C ASP A 74 5.70 25.89 9.74
N PRO A 75 6.21 26.58 10.79
CA PRO A 75 7.55 27.15 10.79
C PRO A 75 8.67 26.12 10.63
N LEU A 76 8.42 24.84 10.91
CA LEU A 76 9.42 23.77 10.74
C LEU A 76 9.63 23.41 9.27
N VAL A 77 8.66 23.73 8.42
CA VAL A 77 8.55 23.31 7.02
C VAL A 77 8.60 24.49 6.06
N THR A 78 8.10 25.66 6.47
CA THR A 78 8.11 26.89 5.68
C THR A 78 9.52 27.16 5.11
N GLY A 79 9.60 27.34 3.79
CA GLY A 79 10.85 27.61 3.08
C GLY A 79 11.72 26.38 2.79
N LYS A 80 11.36 25.19 3.29
CA LYS A 80 12.05 23.92 2.97
C LYS A 80 11.30 23.14 1.90
N GLN A 81 9.99 22.99 2.07
CA GLN A 81 9.13 22.27 1.14
C GLN A 81 8.01 23.20 0.65
N VAL A 82 7.85 23.30 -0.66
CA VAL A 82 6.85 24.15 -1.30
C VAL A 82 5.94 23.28 -2.14
N MET A 83 4.76 22.95 -1.62
CA MET A 83 3.76 22.16 -2.35
C MET A 83 3.25 22.92 -3.59
N GLU A 84 2.93 22.18 -4.66
CA GLU A 84 2.42 22.74 -5.91
C GLU A 84 1.12 22.05 -6.33
N ILE A 85 0.13 22.84 -6.76
CA ILE A 85 -1.15 22.33 -7.29
C ILE A 85 -1.26 22.74 -8.76
N LYS A 86 -1.44 21.75 -9.64
CA LYS A 86 -1.76 21.98 -11.07
C LYS A 86 -3.06 21.27 -11.39
N HIS A 87 -4.04 21.95 -12.00
CA HIS A 87 -5.28 21.28 -12.36
C HIS A 87 -5.95 21.89 -13.59
N THR A 88 -6.73 21.05 -14.26
CA THR A 88 -7.69 21.47 -15.31
C THR A 88 -9.13 21.35 -14.81
N LEU A 89 -9.36 20.92 -13.56
CA LEU A 89 -10.67 20.61 -12.99
C LEU A 89 -11.67 21.77 -13.07
N LYS A 90 -12.67 21.64 -13.94
CA LYS A 90 -13.74 22.63 -14.17
C LYS A 90 -14.89 22.48 -13.19
N GLU A 91 -15.33 21.25 -12.96
CA GLU A 91 -16.45 20.93 -12.06
C GLU A 91 -16.04 20.97 -10.58
N ALA A 92 -17.01 21.15 -9.69
CA ALA A 92 -16.80 21.13 -8.25
C ALA A 92 -16.75 19.70 -7.67
N ARG A 93 -15.95 18.81 -8.28
CA ARG A 93 -15.83 17.41 -7.84
C ARG A 93 -15.14 17.31 -6.48
N SER A 94 -15.66 16.45 -5.61
CA SER A 94 -15.10 16.11 -4.29
C SER A 94 -14.65 14.64 -4.26
N LEU A 95 -13.70 14.32 -3.36
CA LEU A 95 -13.37 12.92 -3.02
C LEU A 95 -14.53 12.21 -2.30
N THR A 96 -15.49 12.98 -1.78
CA THR A 96 -16.67 12.49 -1.07
C THR A 96 -17.92 12.45 -1.95
N ASP A 97 -17.80 12.70 -3.27
CA ASP A 97 -18.93 12.59 -4.19
C ASP A 97 -19.56 11.19 -4.09
N PRO A 98 -20.91 11.07 -4.04
CA PRO A 98 -21.56 9.77 -3.97
C PRO A 98 -21.27 8.94 -5.23
N ILE A 99 -21.03 7.64 -5.04
CA ILE A 99 -20.89 6.69 -6.14
C ILE A 99 -22.27 6.37 -6.70
N CYS A 100 -22.50 6.62 -7.99
CA CYS A 100 -23.70 6.18 -8.69
C CYS A 100 -23.44 4.80 -9.34
N PRO A 101 -23.99 3.69 -8.82
CA PRO A 101 -23.69 2.33 -9.26
C PRO A 101 -24.33 1.94 -10.61
N SER A 102 -24.71 2.90 -11.45
CA SER A 102 -25.44 2.70 -12.71
C SER A 102 -24.62 2.02 -13.84
N GLY A 103 -23.37 1.60 -13.59
CA GLY A 103 -22.46 1.05 -14.59
C GLY A 103 -22.07 -0.42 -14.33
N ALA A 104 -21.95 -1.20 -15.40
CA ALA A 104 -21.67 -2.65 -15.38
C ALA A 104 -20.26 -3.06 -14.90
N ALA A 105 -19.45 -2.14 -14.35
CA ALA A 105 -18.03 -2.35 -14.04
C ALA A 105 -17.72 -2.46 -12.53
N ALA A 106 -18.70 -2.76 -11.69
CA ALA A 106 -18.53 -2.83 -10.24
C ALA A 106 -17.86 -4.14 -9.72
N GLU A 107 -17.61 -5.13 -10.57
CA GLU A 107 -17.44 -6.53 -10.13
C GLU A 107 -15.98 -7.01 -9.92
N GLN A 108 -14.96 -6.21 -10.23
CA GLN A 108 -13.58 -6.73 -10.30
C GLN A 108 -12.57 -6.17 -9.29
N TRP A 109 -12.81 -5.00 -8.68
CA TRP A 109 -11.92 -4.48 -7.63
C TRP A 109 -12.45 -4.84 -6.24
N GLY A 110 -11.81 -5.82 -5.58
CA GLY A 110 -12.19 -6.25 -4.22
C GLY A 110 -12.22 -7.77 -4.00
N ARG A 111 -12.18 -8.58 -5.07
CA ARG A 111 -12.13 -10.06 -4.98
C ARG A 111 -10.73 -10.61 -4.69
N GLY A 112 -9.89 -9.86 -3.98
CA GLY A 112 -8.65 -10.40 -3.44
C GLY A 112 -8.94 -11.09 -2.12
N HIS A 113 -9.57 -12.28 -2.13
CA HIS A 113 -9.85 -13.03 -0.91
C HIS A 113 -8.56 -13.23 -0.13
N ASP A 114 -8.52 -12.72 1.11
CA ASP A 114 -7.46 -13.09 2.03
C ASP A 114 -7.47 -14.61 2.24
N PRO A 115 -6.29 -15.25 2.39
CA PRO A 115 -6.24 -16.65 2.76
C PRO A 115 -6.97 -16.82 4.09
N LEU A 116 -7.97 -17.70 4.10
CA LEU A 116 -8.65 -18.09 5.32
C LEU A 116 -7.64 -18.74 6.29
N SER A 117 -7.84 -18.51 7.59
CA SER A 117 -7.10 -19.22 8.63
C SER A 117 -7.27 -20.73 8.47
N ARG A 118 -6.21 -21.48 8.73
CA ARG A 118 -6.22 -22.95 8.56
C ARG A 118 -5.62 -23.61 9.79
N THR A 119 -6.28 -24.64 10.31
CA THR A 119 -5.73 -25.48 11.35
C THR A 119 -5.00 -26.67 10.73
N LEU A 120 -3.73 -26.84 11.11
CA LEU A 120 -2.91 -27.97 10.75
C LEU A 120 -2.82 -28.92 11.94
N THR A 121 -3.09 -30.19 11.70
CA THR A 121 -2.92 -31.27 12.69
C THR A 121 -1.68 -32.07 12.33
N PHE A 122 -0.71 -32.13 13.24
CA PHE A 122 0.52 -32.89 13.07
C PHE A 122 0.30 -34.37 13.47
N PRO A 123 1.14 -35.32 13.01
CA PRO A 123 1.00 -36.73 13.35
C PRO A 123 1.03 -37.03 14.86
N CYS A 124 1.68 -36.18 15.66
CA CYS A 124 1.68 -36.28 17.11
C CYS A 124 0.36 -35.79 17.77
N GLY A 125 -0.64 -35.38 16.98
CA GLY A 125 -1.91 -34.85 17.44
C GLY A 125 -1.88 -33.36 17.83
N ALA A 126 -0.71 -32.71 17.81
CA ALA A 126 -0.61 -31.28 18.04
C ALA A 126 -1.31 -30.50 16.93
N GLN A 127 -2.01 -29.42 17.30
CA GLN A 127 -2.73 -28.56 16.36
C GLN A 127 -2.10 -27.17 16.33
N VAL A 128 -1.95 -26.62 15.13
CA VAL A 128 -1.41 -25.28 14.90
C VAL A 128 -2.38 -24.53 14.01
N GLU A 129 -2.83 -23.37 14.47
CA GLU A 129 -3.63 -22.46 13.67
C GLU A 129 -2.71 -21.50 12.91
N LEU A 130 -2.80 -21.52 11.58
CA LEU A 130 -2.16 -20.54 10.71
C LEU A 130 -3.11 -19.37 10.45
N CYS A 131 -2.66 -18.16 10.75
CA CYS A 131 -3.41 -16.92 10.53
C CYS A 131 -2.67 -16.05 9.50
N PHE A 132 -3.43 -15.33 8.69
CA PHE A 132 -2.93 -14.46 7.63
C PHE A 132 -3.45 -13.04 7.86
N HIS A 133 -2.55 -12.07 8.00
CA HIS A 133 -2.89 -10.66 8.23
C HIS A 133 -2.30 -9.82 7.10
N ARG A 134 -3.15 -9.28 6.23
CA ARG A 134 -2.73 -8.38 5.16
C ARG A 134 -2.52 -6.97 5.73
N LEU A 135 -1.33 -6.38 5.49
CA LEU A 135 -1.08 -4.96 5.75
C LEU A 135 -1.28 -4.11 4.48
N PHE A 136 -0.75 -4.60 3.37
CA PHE A 136 -0.84 -3.98 2.04
C PHE A 136 -1.20 -5.06 1.02
N SER A 137 -1.63 -4.68 -0.19
CA SER A 137 -1.99 -5.64 -1.24
C SER A 137 -0.89 -6.66 -1.57
N ASN A 138 0.38 -6.30 -1.36
CA ASN A 138 1.57 -7.13 -1.58
C ASN A 138 2.31 -7.50 -0.28
N MET A 139 1.78 -7.15 0.90
CA MET A 139 2.43 -7.41 2.19
C MET A 139 1.47 -8.10 3.17
N MET A 140 1.88 -9.26 3.65
CA MET A 140 1.10 -10.09 4.55
C MET A 140 1.99 -10.71 5.62
N TYR A 141 1.53 -10.70 6.86
CA TYR A 141 2.10 -11.50 7.94
C TYR A 141 1.41 -12.85 8.03
N VAL A 142 2.23 -13.89 8.19
CA VAL A 142 1.75 -15.23 8.52
C VAL A 142 2.12 -15.50 9.97
N CYS A 143 1.13 -15.86 10.77
CA CYS A 143 1.28 -16.17 12.19
C CYS A 143 0.93 -17.64 12.42
N ALA A 144 1.65 -18.31 13.31
CA ALA A 144 1.35 -19.67 13.71
C ALA A 144 1.06 -19.71 15.22
N LYS A 145 -0.14 -20.14 15.59
CA LYS A 145 -0.59 -20.25 16.97
C LYS A 145 -0.70 -21.72 17.34
N LEU A 146 0.19 -22.18 18.22
CA LEU A 146 0.13 -23.53 18.77
C LEU A 146 -1.07 -23.64 19.74
N GLN A 147 -1.94 -24.61 19.49
CA GLN A 147 -3.03 -24.96 20.40
C GLN A 147 -2.51 -25.83 21.55
N PRO A 148 -3.24 -25.94 22.67
CA PRO A 148 -2.85 -26.80 23.78
C PRO A 148 -2.49 -28.21 23.29
N PRO A 149 -1.24 -28.68 23.51
CA PRO A 149 -0.80 -29.96 22.98
C PRO A 149 -1.48 -31.11 23.74
N PRO A 150 -1.63 -32.29 23.09
CA PRO A 150 -2.06 -33.51 23.77
C PRO A 150 -1.13 -33.86 24.95
N ALA A 151 -1.65 -34.57 25.95
CA ALA A 151 -0.93 -34.89 27.19
C ALA A 151 0.39 -35.66 26.98
N HIS A 152 0.55 -36.39 25.87
CA HIS A 152 1.76 -37.12 25.53
C HIS A 152 2.84 -36.27 24.85
N VAL A 153 2.56 -35.00 24.56
CA VAL A 153 3.49 -34.06 23.91
C VAL A 153 3.91 -33.00 24.93
N ALA A 154 5.20 -32.94 25.25
CA ALA A 154 5.80 -31.92 26.10
C ALA A 154 6.72 -30.98 25.30
N ASP A 155 6.88 -29.74 25.77
CA ASP A 155 7.75 -28.70 25.17
C ASP A 155 7.55 -28.48 23.65
N ALA A 156 6.30 -28.47 23.20
CA ALA A 156 5.97 -28.25 21.79
C ALA A 156 6.30 -26.81 21.35
N ARG A 157 6.98 -26.68 20.21
CA ARG A 157 7.33 -25.41 19.58
C ARG A 157 6.98 -25.44 18.10
N VAL A 158 6.64 -24.28 17.56
CA VAL A 158 6.29 -24.11 16.15
C VAL A 158 7.20 -23.06 15.53
N LEU A 159 7.74 -23.38 14.35
CA LEU A 159 8.60 -22.49 13.57
C LEU A 159 8.08 -22.44 12.14
N LEU A 160 7.97 -21.23 11.58
CA LEU A 160 7.68 -21.01 10.17
C LEU A 160 9.00 -20.86 9.43
N CYS A 161 9.37 -21.87 8.65
CA CYS A 161 10.61 -21.90 7.89
C CYS A 161 10.33 -21.81 6.39
N ARG A 162 11.23 -21.17 5.64
CA ARG A 162 11.23 -21.33 4.18
C ARG A 162 11.62 -22.78 3.86
N PRO A 163 10.94 -23.45 2.92
CA PRO A 163 11.38 -24.77 2.49
C PRO A 163 12.81 -24.66 1.93
N THR A 164 13.72 -25.51 2.40
CA THR A 164 15.00 -25.73 1.73
C THR A 164 14.72 -26.29 0.33
N PRO A 165 15.41 -25.82 -0.72
CA PRO A 165 15.23 -26.38 -2.05
C PRO A 165 15.52 -27.88 -1.98
N VAL A 166 14.49 -28.69 -2.19
CA VAL A 166 14.63 -30.14 -2.26
C VAL A 166 15.25 -30.43 -3.61
N THR A 167 16.54 -30.78 -3.64
CA THR A 167 17.16 -31.34 -4.84
C THR A 167 16.45 -32.67 -5.13
N PRO A 168 15.82 -32.87 -6.30
CA PRO A 168 15.20 -34.15 -6.60
C PRO A 168 16.29 -35.23 -6.63
N GLN A 169 16.20 -36.23 -5.75
CA GLN A 169 17.00 -37.44 -5.85
C GLN A 169 16.53 -38.21 -7.09
N ILE A 170 17.28 -38.07 -8.18
CA ILE A 170 17.16 -38.95 -9.33
C ILE A 170 17.76 -40.30 -8.91
N ASN A 171 16.90 -41.24 -8.52
CA ASN A 171 17.29 -42.63 -8.35
C ASN A 171 17.50 -43.25 -9.73
N PHE A 172 18.77 -43.41 -10.13
CA PHE A 172 19.11 -44.31 -11.22
C PHE A 172 19.02 -45.74 -10.70
N TYR A 173 18.01 -46.49 -11.16
CA TYR A 173 18.06 -47.94 -11.09
C TYR A 173 19.02 -48.44 -12.17
N PRO A 174 20.05 -49.24 -11.84
CA PRO A 174 20.90 -49.86 -12.85
C PRO A 174 20.10 -50.92 -13.62
N ALA A 175 20.40 -51.01 -14.92
CA ALA A 175 19.80 -51.93 -15.88
C ALA A 175 20.09 -53.41 -15.58
#